data_AF-Q64Z00-F1
#
_entry.id   AF-Q64Z00-F1
#
_cell.length_a   1.000
_cell.length_b   1.000
_cell.length_c   1.000
_cell.angle_alpha   90.00
_cell.angle_beta   90.00
_cell.angle_gamma   90.00
#
_symmetry.space_group_name_H-M   'P 1'
#
loop_
_entity.id
_entity.type
_entity.pdbx_description
1 polymer ?
#
loop_
_entity_poly.entity_id
_entity_poly.type
_entity_poly.pdbx_seq_one_letter_code
_entity_poly.pdbx_strand_id
1 'polypeptide(L)' 'MIVSRKISQIEVFAGSPWEVASVKSLLKAASIEVAMKDKGIGSILLSVPCEYYTAAMRVIGGRTAS' A
#
# COMPACT_ATOMS: atom_id res chain seq x y z
N MET A 1 -23.53 -17.55 -5.29
CA MET A 1 -23.19 -16.26 -4.66
C MET A 1 -21.67 -16.21 -4.53
N ILE A 2 -20.99 -15.63 -5.53
CA ILE A 2 -19.57 -15.31 -5.36
C ILE A 2 -19.58 -14.15 -4.39
N VAL A 3 -19.31 -14.44 -3.11
CA VAL A 3 -18.92 -13.38 -2.20
C VAL A 3 -17.61 -12.86 -2.79
N SER A 4 -17.71 -11.77 -3.56
CA SER A 4 -16.59 -10.88 -3.76
C SER A 4 -16.18 -10.53 -2.34
N ARG A 5 -15.23 -11.29 -1.78
CA ARG A 5 -14.50 -10.92 -0.57
C ARG A 5 -13.83 -9.64 -1.01
N LYS A 6 -14.54 -8.54 -0.81
CA LYS A 6 -14.00 -7.21 -0.91
C LYS A 6 -13.07 -7.17 0.29
N ILE A 7 -11.87 -7.73 0.09
CA ILE A 7 -10.76 -7.59 1.01
C ILE A 7 -10.76 -6.09 1.26
N SER A 8 -11.07 -5.70 2.49
CA SER A 8 -11.15 -4.30 2.86
C SER A 8 -9.74 -3.74 2.74
N GLN A 9 -9.42 -3.28 1.53
CA GLN A 9 -8.16 -2.67 1.22
C GLN A 9 -8.20 -1.26 1.81
N ILE A 10 -7.23 -0.99 2.66
CA ILE A 10 -7.07 0.29 3.34
C ILE A 10 -5.99 1.06 2.60
N GLU A 11 -6.29 2.30 2.23
CA GLU A 11 -5.29 3.23 1.70
C GLU A 11 -4.29 3.59 2.80
N VAL A 12 -3.02 3.28 2.56
CA VAL A 12 -1.92 3.53 3.52
C VAL A 12 -0.96 4.61 3.03
N PHE A 13 -0.92 4.88 1.72
CA PHE A 13 -0.01 5.85 1.15
C PHE A 13 -0.57 6.44 -0.16
N ALA A 14 -0.28 7.70 -0.43
CA ALA A 14 -0.70 8.43 -1.62
C ALA A 14 0.46 9.30 -2.10
N GLY A 15 0.85 9.20 -3.37
CA GLY A 15 1.96 10.01 -3.86
C GLY A 15 2.21 9.90 -5.36
N SER A 16 3.35 10.45 -5.78
CA SER A 16 3.84 10.33 -7.14
C SER A 16 4.18 8.87 -7.47
N PRO A 17 4.17 8.47 -8.76
CA PRO A 17 4.49 7.10 -9.16
C PRO A 17 5.83 6.59 -8.63
N TRP A 18 6.83 7.47 -8.56
CA TRP A 18 8.18 7.17 -8.07
C TRP A 18 8.22 6.88 -6.56
N GLU A 19 7.49 7.67 -5.77
CA GLU A 19 7.36 7.47 -4.32
C GLU A 19 6.63 6.17 -4.02
N VAL A 20 5.51 5.94 -4.71
CA VAL A 20 4.70 4.72 -4.59
C VAL A 20 5.50 3.50 -5.01
N ALA A 21 6.30 3.57 -6.07
CA ALA A 21 7.16 2.46 -6.49
C ALA A 21 8.18 2.09 -5.40
N SER A 22 8.76 3.09 -4.73
CA SER A 22 9.67 2.87 -3.61
C SER A 22 8.98 2.19 -2.42
N VAL A 23 7.82 2.69 -2.01
CA VAL A 23 7.03 2.12 -0.91
C VAL A 23 6.54 0.70 -1.26
N LYS A 24 6.11 0.48 -2.49
CA LYS A 24 5.72 -0.84 -3.01
C LYS A 24 6.87 -1.84 -2.93
N SER A 25 8.10 -1.43 -3.28
CA SER A 25 9.26 -2.31 -3.19
C SER A 25 9.55 -2.73 -1.75
N LEU A 26 9.43 -1.82 -0.79
CA LEU A 26 9.60 -2.10 0.64
C LEU A 26 8.54 -3.07 1.16
N LEU A 27 7.28 -2.83 0.83
CA LEU A 27 6.18 -3.70 1.23
C LEU A 27 6.31 -5.09 0.59
N LYS A 28 6.74 -5.16 -0.67
CA LYS A 28 7.03 -6.42 -1.35
C LYS A 28 8.20 -7.18 -0.71
N ALA A 29 9.24 -6.47 -0.25
CA ALA A 29 10.34 -7.08 0.51
C ALA A 29 9.87 -7.64 1.86
N ALA A 30 8.86 -7.02 2.47
CA ALA A 30 8.19 -7.52 3.67
C ALA A 30 7.15 -8.62 3.38
N SER A 31 7.05 -9.12 2.14
CA SER A 31 6.03 -10.08 1.68
C SER A 31 4.59 -9.61 1.92
N ILE A 32 4.36 -8.29 1.90
CA ILE A 32 3.05 -7.68 2.03
C ILE A 32 2.46 -7.46 0.64
N GLU A 33 1.25 -7.97 0.42
CA GLU A 33 0.53 -7.73 -0.82
C GLU A 33 -0.04 -6.31 -0.83
N VAL A 34 0.23 -5.59 -1.92
CA VAL A 34 -0.19 -4.20 -2.08
C VAL A 34 -0.89 -4.00 -3.42
N ALA A 35 -2.03 -3.33 -3.37
CA ALA A 35 -2.73 -2.85 -4.54
C ALA A 35 -2.36 -1.40 -4.82
N MET A 36 -2.07 -1.11 -6.08
CA MET A 36 -1.95 0.25 -6.57
C MET A 36 -3.27 0.65 -7.19
N LYS A 37 -3.79 1.79 -6.80
CA LYS A 37 -5.03 2.37 -7.33
C LYS A 37 -4.69 3.73 -7.89
N ASP A 38 -4.81 3.87 -9.21
CA ASP A 38 -4.70 5.15 -9.87
C ASP A 38 -5.86 6.06 -9.44
N LYS A 39 -5.54 7.26 -8.97
CA LYS A 39 -6.53 8.26 -8.54
C LYS A 39 -6.58 9.46 -9.49
N GLY A 40 -6.13 9.25 -10.74
CA GLY A 40 -6.04 10.30 -11.76
C GLY A 40 -4.72 11.07 -11.71
N ILE A 41 -4.77 12.34 -12.16
CA ILE A 41 -3.63 13.19 -12.56
C ILE A 41 -2.46 13.10 -11.57
N GLY A 42 -1.47 12.25 -11.90
CA GLY A 42 -0.19 12.14 -11.19
C GLY A 42 -0.20 11.52 -9.79
N SER A 43 -1.35 11.06 -9.28
CA SER A 43 -1.45 10.48 -7.94
C SER A 43 -1.82 9.01 -7.97
N ILE A 44 -0.91 8.18 -7.44
CA ILE A 44 -1.15 6.76 -7.25
C ILE A 44 -1.35 6.52 -5.75
N LEU A 45 -2.39 5.77 -5.43
CA LEU A 45 -2.70 5.31 -4.10
C LEU A 45 -2.18 3.89 -3.92
N LEU A 46 -1.63 3.64 -2.75
CA LEU A 46 -1.21 2.34 -2.27
C LEU A 46 -2.24 1.89 -1.24
N SER A 47 -2.91 0.79 -1.54
CA SER A 47 -3.87 0.15 -0.67
C SER A 47 -3.36 -1.23 -0.28
N VAL A 48 -3.52 -1.60 0.99
CA VAL A 48 -3.13 -2.92 1.50
C VAL A 48 -4.33 -3.60 2.14
N PRO A 49 -4.41 -4.94 2.13
CA PRO A 49 -5.42 -5.64 2.92
C PRO A 49 -5.35 -5.21 4.39
N CYS A 50 -6.49 -5.05 5.06
CA CYS A 50 -6.53 -4.69 6.48
C CYS A 50 -5.69 -5.62 7.36
N GLU A 51 -5.56 -6.89 6.99
CA GLU A 51 -4.72 -7.90 7.66
C GLU A 51 -3.23 -7.47 7.71
N TYR A 52 -2.76 -6.77 6.68
CA TYR A 52 -1.38 -6.28 6.58
C TYR A 52 -1.23 -4.81 6.96
N TYR A 53 -2.29 -4.11 7.38
CA TYR A 53 -2.23 -2.68 7.69
C TYR A 53 -1.17 -2.36 8.75
N THR A 54 -1.16 -3.10 9.86
CA THR A 54 -0.18 -2.90 10.95
C THR A 54 1.26 -3.14 10.48
N ALA A 55 1.48 -4.17 9.68
CA ALA A 55 2.80 -4.48 9.13
C ALA A 55 3.25 -3.40 8.12
N ALA A 56 2.33 -2.96 7.25
CA ALA A 56 2.59 -1.92 6.27
C ALA A 56 2.93 -0.58 6.92
N MET A 57 2.15 -0.16 7.93
CA MET A 57 2.43 1.05 8.70
C MET A 57 3.77 0.98 9.43
N ARG A 58 4.17 -0.19 9.91
CA ARG A 58 5.49 -0.38 10.54
C ARG A 58 6.63 -0.23 9.53
N VAL A 59 6.50 -0.81 8.34
CA VAL A 59 7.50 -0.68 7.26
C VAL A 59 7.60 0.76 6.76
N ILE A 60 6.46 1.43 6.58
CA ILE A 60 6.39 2.83 6.14
C ILE A 60 6.96 3.76 7.23
N GLY A 61 6.52 3.60 8.48
CA GLY A 61 6.96 4.43 9.61
C GLY A 61 8.44 4.25 9.95
N GLY A 62 9.00 3.05 9.74
CA GLY A 62 10.43 2.79 9.88
C GLY A 62 11.31 3.57 8.90
N ARG A 63 10.74 4.03 7.76
CA ARG A 63 11.47 4.81 6.76
C ARG A 63 11.65 6.29 7.14
N THR A 64 10.77 6.83 7.99
CA THR A 64 10.84 8.23 8.43
C THR A 64 11.79 8.44 9.62
N ALA A 65 12.23 7.36 10.27
CA ALA A 65 13.04 7.40 11.49
C ALA A 65 14.56 7.37 11.26
N SER A 66 15.05 7.59 10.02
CA SER A 66 16.49 7.66 9.71
C SER A 66 16.89 9.01 9.15
#